data_AF-A0A3P7G2A8-F1
#
_entry.id   AF-A0A3P7G2A8-F1
#
_cell.length_a   1.000
_cell.length_b   1.000
_cell.length_c   1.000
_cell.angle_alpha   90.00
_cell.angle_beta   90.00
_cell.angle_gamma   90.00
#
_symmetry.space_group_name_H-M   'P 1'
#
loop_
_entity.id
_entity.type
_entity.pdbx_description
1 polymer ?
#
loop_
_entity_poly.entity_id
_entity_poly.type
_entity_poly.pdbx_seq_one_letter_code
_entity_poly.pdbx_strand_id
1 'polypeptide(L)'
;MWLCDGDDDCGDNSDEQACSHRAASDGCATSEFKCRDGRQCVPLSFHCDGTNDCQDGSDEIGCVQPTIVQPPETNKQVHAGGTFQLTCKAVAVPEPYINWRLNWGPVCDPPRCTQHSEGGLGTLTVKNAQYVLTSIHFFFFVFYFLIFFRKK
;
A
#
# COMPACT_ATOMS: atom_id res chain seq x y z
N MET A 1 -17.07 -14.07 4.86
CA MET A 1 -17.82 -15.11 4.15
C MET A 1 -16.92 -15.52 3.04
N TRP A 2 -16.20 -16.59 3.31
CA TRP A 2 -15.20 -17.14 2.42
C TRP A 2 -15.93 -18.17 1.55
N LEU A 3 -15.35 -18.47 0.41
CA LEU A 3 -15.92 -19.40 -0.56
C LEU A 3 -14.74 -20.24 -1.00
N CYS A 4 -14.89 -21.56 -1.09
CA CYS A 4 -13.88 -22.47 -1.60
C CYS A 4 -12.51 -22.28 -0.95
N ASP A 5 -12.45 -22.07 0.36
CA ASP A 5 -11.18 -21.97 1.11
C ASP A 5 -10.84 -23.27 1.87
N GLY A 6 -11.72 -24.27 1.79
CA GLY A 6 -11.54 -25.59 2.38
C GLY A 6 -12.20 -25.75 3.75
N ASP A 7 -12.75 -24.69 4.33
CA ASP A 7 -13.50 -24.70 5.57
C ASP A 7 -15.00 -24.48 5.29
N ASP A 8 -15.88 -25.18 6.02
CA ASP A 8 -17.33 -25.02 5.90
C ASP A 8 -17.79 -23.84 6.76
N ASP A 9 -17.73 -22.61 6.22
CA ASP A 9 -18.13 -21.40 6.92
C ASP A 9 -19.66 -21.29 7.07
N CYS A 10 -20.40 -21.88 6.13
CA CYS A 10 -21.86 -21.78 6.10
C CYS A 10 -22.55 -22.89 6.91
N GLY A 11 -21.83 -23.95 7.29
CA GLY A 11 -22.35 -25.12 8.00
C GLY A 11 -23.24 -26.04 7.16
N ASP A 12 -23.45 -25.69 5.90
CA ASP A 12 -24.16 -26.45 4.88
C ASP A 12 -23.27 -26.81 3.68
N ASN A 13 -21.97 -26.51 3.80
CA ASN A 13 -20.93 -26.73 2.81
C ASN A 13 -21.22 -26.05 1.46
N SER A 14 -22.13 -25.06 1.41
CA SER A 14 -22.58 -24.41 0.16
C SER A 14 -21.55 -23.46 -0.42
N ASP A 15 -20.74 -22.86 0.45
CA ASP A 15 -19.56 -22.06 0.16
C ASP A 15 -18.42 -22.88 -0.44
N GLU A 16 -18.37 -24.18 -0.12
CA GLU A 16 -17.43 -25.16 -0.65
C GLU A 16 -17.96 -25.90 -1.91
N GLN A 17 -19.20 -25.65 -2.30
CA GLN A 17 -19.84 -26.27 -3.45
C GLN A 17 -19.75 -25.39 -4.72
N ALA A 18 -19.66 -26.02 -5.89
CA ALA A 18 -19.58 -25.36 -7.20
C ALA A 18 -18.31 -24.49 -7.43
N CYS A 19 -17.19 -24.85 -6.81
CA CYS A 19 -15.86 -24.26 -7.05
C CYS A 19 -15.29 -24.48 -8.47
N SER A 20 -16.09 -25.03 -9.41
CA SER A 20 -15.72 -25.18 -10.83
C SER A 20 -15.39 -23.85 -11.51
N HIS A 21 -15.99 -22.74 -11.05
CA HIS A 21 -15.64 -21.39 -11.52
C HIS A 21 -14.29 -20.87 -10.99
N ARG A 22 -13.68 -21.57 -10.02
CA ARG A 22 -12.31 -21.32 -9.52
C ARG A 22 -11.26 -22.21 -10.17
N ALA A 23 -11.62 -23.01 -11.17
CA ALA A 23 -10.64 -23.65 -12.02
C ALA A 23 -9.94 -22.63 -12.94
N ALA A 24 -9.30 -21.59 -12.35
CA ALA A 24 -7.97 -21.27 -12.82
C ALA A 24 -7.24 -22.62 -12.71
N SER A 25 -6.82 -23.15 -13.84
CA SER A 25 -6.32 -24.53 -14.03
C SER A 25 -5.07 -24.88 -13.20
N ASP A 26 -4.75 -24.09 -12.19
CA ASP A 26 -3.60 -24.18 -11.29
C ASP A 26 -3.99 -24.13 -9.79
N GLY A 27 -5.28 -24.16 -9.44
CA GLY A 27 -5.75 -24.52 -8.08
C GLY A 27 -5.90 -23.41 -7.04
N CYS A 28 -5.65 -22.14 -7.36
CA CYS A 28 -5.91 -21.00 -6.47
C CYS A 28 -6.75 -19.92 -7.19
N ALA A 29 -7.46 -19.08 -6.42
CA ALA A 29 -8.18 -17.92 -6.97
C ALA A 29 -7.22 -16.83 -7.46
N THR A 30 -7.68 -15.95 -8.37
CA THR A 30 -6.87 -14.83 -8.89
C THR A 30 -6.42 -13.83 -7.81
N SER A 31 -7.11 -13.78 -6.67
CA SER A 31 -6.79 -12.96 -5.50
C SER A 31 -5.89 -13.67 -4.48
N GLU A 32 -5.38 -14.85 -4.81
CA GLU A 32 -4.56 -15.69 -3.95
C GLU A 32 -3.17 -15.92 -4.56
N PHE A 33 -2.20 -16.11 -3.68
CA PHE A 33 -0.85 -16.55 -3.99
C PHE A 33 -0.73 -18.04 -3.70
N LYS A 34 -0.32 -18.81 -4.71
CA LYS A 34 -0.03 -20.23 -4.56
C LYS A 34 1.35 -20.40 -3.94
N CYS A 35 1.41 -20.99 -2.75
CA CYS A 35 2.66 -21.39 -2.13
C CYS A 35 3.43 -22.33 -3.07
N ARG A 36 4.76 -22.31 -3.02
CA ARG A 36 5.63 -23.06 -3.94
C ARG A 36 5.46 -24.58 -3.83
N ASP A 37 5.12 -25.12 -2.66
CA ASP A 37 4.77 -26.55 -2.52
C ASP A 37 3.44 -26.91 -3.23
N GLY A 38 2.64 -25.90 -3.61
CA GLY A 38 1.43 -26.03 -4.39
C GLY A 38 0.22 -26.59 -3.65
N ARG A 39 0.37 -26.86 -2.34
CA ARG A 39 -0.67 -27.44 -1.47
C ARG A 39 -1.49 -26.41 -0.70
N GLN A 40 -1.09 -25.14 -0.76
CA GLN A 40 -1.70 -24.06 0.01
C GLN A 40 -1.80 -22.81 -0.88
N CYS A 41 -2.93 -22.12 -0.77
CA CYS A 41 -3.15 -20.81 -1.32
C CYS A 41 -3.26 -19.84 -0.13
N VAL A 42 -2.60 -18.70 -0.19
CA VAL A 42 -2.75 -17.61 0.80
C VAL A 42 -3.30 -16.38 0.08
N PRO A 43 -4.04 -15.49 0.76
CA PRO A 43 -4.44 -14.22 0.16
C PRO A 43 -3.24 -13.48 -0.45
N LEU A 44 -3.40 -12.87 -1.62
CA LEU A 44 -2.30 -12.13 -2.28
C LEU A 44 -1.76 -10.99 -1.39
N SER A 45 -2.57 -10.48 -0.46
CA SER A 45 -2.16 -9.50 0.55
C SER A 45 -1.10 -10.02 1.54
N PHE A 46 -1.00 -11.33 1.72
CA PHE A 46 -0.04 -11.97 2.63
C PHE A 46 1.33 -12.15 1.99
N HIS A 47 1.40 -12.40 0.68
CA HIS A 47 2.68 -12.49 -0.04
C HIS A 47 3.61 -11.26 0.14
N CYS A 48 4.75 -11.42 0.81
CA CYS A 48 5.70 -10.38 1.22
C CYS A 48 5.20 -9.44 2.32
N ASP A 49 4.46 -9.93 3.32
CA ASP A 49 3.94 -9.10 4.43
C ASP A 49 4.86 -9.06 5.66
N GLY A 50 5.94 -9.84 5.64
CA GLY A 50 6.89 -9.99 6.74
C GLY A 50 6.57 -11.14 7.70
N THR A 51 5.47 -11.85 7.47
CA THR A 51 5.03 -13.03 8.21
C THR A 51 5.05 -14.23 7.28
N ASN A 52 5.42 -15.39 7.80
CA ASN A 52 5.37 -16.61 7.03
C ASN A 52 3.96 -17.22 7.10
N ASP A 53 3.21 -17.12 6.00
CA ASP A 53 1.87 -17.69 5.90
C ASP A 53 1.86 -19.02 5.11
N CYS A 54 2.83 -19.26 4.23
CA CYS A 54 3.00 -20.57 3.61
C CYS A 54 3.72 -21.54 4.55
N GLN A 55 3.28 -22.80 4.63
CA GLN A 55 4.02 -23.81 5.42
C GLN A 55 5.50 -23.96 5.01
N ASP A 56 5.82 -23.65 3.75
CA ASP A 56 7.18 -23.71 3.19
C ASP A 56 7.92 -22.36 3.15
N GLY A 57 7.34 -21.27 3.67
CA GLY A 57 7.99 -19.96 3.67
C GLY A 57 8.03 -19.24 2.33
N SER A 58 7.40 -19.79 1.29
CA SER A 58 7.61 -19.32 -0.08
C SER A 58 6.96 -17.99 -0.42
N ASP A 59 5.93 -17.59 0.32
CA ASP A 59 5.30 -16.29 0.25
C ASP A 59 6.24 -15.15 0.68
N GLU A 60 7.26 -15.42 1.49
CA GLU A 60 8.23 -14.42 1.96
C GLU A 60 9.60 -14.51 1.24
N ILE A 61 9.80 -15.50 0.37
CA ILE A 61 11.07 -15.70 -0.35
C ILE A 61 11.13 -14.80 -1.59
N GLY A 62 12.24 -14.09 -1.75
CA GLY A 62 12.47 -13.19 -2.89
C GLY A 62 11.88 -11.79 -2.72
N CYS A 63 11.24 -11.53 -1.58
CA CYS A 63 10.76 -10.23 -1.19
C CYS A 63 11.91 -9.31 -0.77
N VAL A 64 11.77 -8.01 -1.03
CA VAL A 64 12.68 -6.98 -0.51
C VAL A 64 11.84 -5.97 0.24
N GLN A 65 12.14 -5.80 1.53
CA GLN A 65 11.41 -4.90 2.40
C GLN A 65 11.50 -3.45 1.90
N PRO A 66 10.40 -2.68 1.94
CA PRO A 66 10.39 -1.32 1.43
C PRO A 66 11.41 -0.42 2.11
N THR A 67 12.31 0.15 1.32
CA THR A 67 13.34 1.08 1.78
C THR A 67 13.24 2.40 1.03
N ILE A 68 13.21 3.52 1.77
CA ILE A 68 13.24 4.87 1.20
C ILE A 68 14.65 5.14 0.66
N VAL A 69 14.77 5.34 -0.65
CA VAL A 69 16.04 5.69 -1.31
C VAL A 69 16.14 7.18 -1.65
N GLN A 70 14.99 7.87 -1.75
CA GLN A 70 14.92 9.31 -1.91
C GLN A 70 13.82 9.85 -0.99
N PRO A 71 14.18 10.41 0.18
CA PRO A 71 13.19 11.00 1.08
C PRO A 71 12.63 12.31 0.49
N PRO A 72 11.41 12.73 0.90
CA PRO A 72 10.87 14.02 0.52
C PRO A 72 11.68 15.19 1.05
N GLU A 73 11.60 16.30 0.30
CA GLU A 73 12.04 17.60 0.78
C GLU A 73 11.26 17.98 2.04
N THR A 74 11.97 18.25 3.13
CA THR A 74 11.37 18.67 4.40
C THR A 74 11.08 20.16 4.44
N ASN A 75 11.55 20.94 3.46
CA ASN A 75 11.42 22.39 3.45
C ASN A 75 11.17 22.88 2.02
N LYS A 76 9.93 23.23 1.74
CA LYS A 76 9.50 23.70 0.42
C LYS A 76 8.89 25.08 0.54
N GLN A 77 9.47 26.04 -0.17
CA GLN A 77 8.97 27.42 -0.21
C GLN A 77 7.96 27.55 -1.34
N VAL A 78 6.76 28.00 -0.99
CA VAL A 78 5.62 28.10 -1.92
C VAL A 78 4.88 29.39 -1.60
N HIS A 79 4.41 30.08 -2.63
CA HIS A 79 3.53 31.23 -2.45
C HIS A 79 2.16 30.80 -1.89
N ALA A 80 1.51 31.71 -1.16
CA ALA A 80 0.15 31.52 -0.66
C ALA A 80 -0.81 31.15 -1.80
N GLY A 81 -1.61 30.10 -1.63
CA GLY A 81 -2.50 29.62 -2.69
C GLY A 81 -1.78 28.95 -3.86
N GLY A 82 -0.45 28.86 -3.83
CA GLY A 82 0.36 28.14 -4.80
C GLY A 82 0.14 26.63 -4.76
N THR A 83 0.70 25.94 -5.74
CA THR A 83 0.71 24.47 -5.79
C THR A 83 2.14 23.98 -5.59
N PHE A 84 2.32 22.92 -4.80
CA PHE A 84 3.60 22.25 -4.66
C PHE A 84 3.45 20.74 -4.74
N GLN A 85 4.59 20.09 -5.00
CA GLN A 85 4.68 18.64 -5.02
C GLN A 85 5.74 18.15 -4.05
N LEU A 86 5.49 17.04 -3.38
CA LEU A 86 6.48 16.26 -2.66
C LEU A 86 6.67 14.94 -3.37
N THR A 87 7.91 14.50 -3.48
CA THR A 87 8.25 13.23 -4.10
C THR A 87 9.01 12.37 -3.10
N CYS A 88 8.75 11.07 -3.13
CA CYS A 88 9.47 10.07 -2.37
C CYS A 88 9.76 8.91 -3.30
N LYS A 89 10.99 8.39 -3.30
CA LYS A 89 11.33 7.16 -4.00
C LYS A 89 11.68 6.07 -2.99
N ALA A 90 11.08 4.91 -3.17
CA ALA A 90 11.39 3.71 -2.42
C ALA A 90 11.62 2.52 -3.35
N VAL A 91 12.35 1.53 -2.85
CA VAL A 91 12.59 0.27 -3.55
C VAL A 91 12.11 -0.86 -2.65
N ALA A 92 11.38 -1.80 -3.25
CA ALA A 92 10.88 -3.02 -2.62
C ALA A 92 10.65 -4.08 -3.72
N VAL A 93 10.50 -5.33 -3.30
CA VAL A 93 9.97 -6.41 -4.13
C VAL A 93 8.83 -7.06 -3.33
N PRO A 94 7.58 -7.04 -3.83
CA PRO A 94 7.12 -6.42 -5.07
C PRO A 94 7.22 -4.89 -5.05
N GLU A 95 6.96 -4.24 -6.20
CA GLU A 95 7.03 -2.79 -6.31
C GLU A 95 6.22 -2.10 -5.20
N PRO A 96 6.82 -1.16 -4.45
CA PRO A 96 6.14 -0.54 -3.32
C PRO A 96 5.14 0.51 -3.81
N TYR A 97 3.96 0.55 -3.18
CA TYR A 97 3.02 1.64 -3.36
C TYR A 97 3.12 2.63 -2.18
N ILE A 98 3.44 3.89 -2.51
CA ILE A 98 3.66 4.97 -1.54
C ILE A 98 2.35 5.68 -1.25
N ASN A 99 1.95 5.65 0.02
CA ASN A 99 0.83 6.44 0.55
C ASN A 99 1.35 7.59 1.41
N TRP A 100 0.89 8.79 1.08
CA TRP A 100 1.15 9.98 1.87
C TRP A 100 0.06 10.13 2.93
N ARG A 101 0.48 10.26 4.20
CA ARG A 101 -0.42 10.52 5.33
C ARG A 101 0.11 11.66 6.17
N LEU A 102 -0.82 12.39 6.78
CA LEU A 102 -0.55 13.39 7.79
C LEU A 102 -1.22 12.93 9.08
N ASN A 103 -0.43 12.66 10.13
CA ASN A 103 -0.92 12.19 11.42
C ASN A 103 -1.91 11.02 11.30
N TRP A 104 -1.54 9.99 10.55
CA TRP A 104 -2.37 8.80 10.23
C TRP A 104 -3.65 9.05 9.40
N GLY A 105 -4.01 10.31 9.15
CA GLY A 105 -5.12 10.73 8.31
C GLY A 105 -4.72 11.11 6.87
N PRO A 106 -5.72 11.51 6.06
CA PRO A 106 -5.45 12.11 4.75
C PRO A 106 -4.64 13.39 4.91
N VAL A 107 -3.73 13.66 3.98
CA VAL A 107 -2.94 14.90 4.02
C VAL A 107 -3.85 16.13 3.94
N CYS A 108 -4.78 16.11 2.99
CA CYS A 108 -5.84 17.09 2.85
C CYS A 108 -6.92 16.55 1.87
N ASP A 109 -8.09 17.19 1.80
CA ASP A 109 -9.21 16.69 0.99
C ASP A 109 -8.94 16.77 -0.53
N PRO A 110 -9.29 15.75 -1.33
CA PRO A 110 -9.33 15.86 -2.78
C PRO A 110 -10.37 16.91 -3.25
N PRO A 111 -10.13 17.65 -4.34
CA PRO A 111 -8.98 17.57 -5.24
C PRO A 111 -7.81 18.48 -4.81
N ARG A 112 -7.82 19.02 -3.59
CA ARG A 112 -6.74 19.87 -3.08
C ARG A 112 -5.45 19.07 -2.94
N CYS A 113 -5.53 17.87 -2.36
CA CYS A 113 -4.44 16.91 -2.36
C CYS A 113 -4.73 15.78 -3.33
N THR A 114 -3.76 15.46 -4.17
CA THR A 114 -3.77 14.28 -5.04
C THR A 114 -2.45 13.56 -4.87
N GLN A 115 -2.48 12.24 -4.77
CA GLN A 115 -1.29 11.41 -4.65
C GLN A 115 -1.26 10.39 -5.78
N HIS A 116 -0.06 10.10 -6.27
CA HIS A 116 0.22 9.10 -7.29
C HIS A 116 1.41 8.27 -6.84
N SER A 117 1.42 6.96 -7.15
CA SER A 117 2.55 6.09 -6.88
C SER A 117 2.74 5.10 -8.02
N GLU A 118 3.92 5.12 -8.62
CA GLU A 118 4.28 4.30 -9.79
C GLU A 118 5.78 4.09 -9.82
N GLY A 119 6.25 2.86 -10.08
CA GLY A 119 7.67 2.53 -10.14
C GLY A 119 8.40 2.76 -8.81
N GLY A 120 7.69 2.66 -7.68
CA GLY A 120 8.20 3.05 -6.35
C GLY A 120 8.45 4.55 -6.18
N LEU A 121 7.98 5.41 -7.10
CA LEU A 121 7.99 6.86 -6.97
C LEU A 121 6.61 7.37 -6.58
N GLY A 122 6.50 7.86 -5.35
CA GLY A 122 5.31 8.51 -4.81
C GLY A 122 5.38 10.01 -5.01
N THR A 123 4.32 10.61 -5.54
CA THR A 123 4.18 12.06 -5.71
C THR A 123 2.91 12.53 -5.03
N LEU A 124 3.03 13.47 -4.09
CA LEU A 124 1.91 14.19 -3.48
C LEU A 124 1.86 15.59 -4.05
N THR A 125 0.77 15.94 -4.73
CA THR A 125 0.50 17.31 -5.19
C THR A 125 -0.51 17.97 -4.26
N VAL A 126 -0.12 19.10 -3.68
CA VAL A 126 -0.95 19.93 -2.81
C VAL A 126 -1.21 21.26 -3.50
N LYS A 127 -2.47 21.50 -3.87
CA LYS A 127 -2.95 22.76 -4.46
C LYS A 127 -3.43 23.70 -3.36
N ASN A 128 -3.51 24.99 -3.68
CA ASN A 128 -4.00 26.02 -2.77
C ASN A 128 -3.32 25.92 -1.39
N ALA A 129 -1.99 25.95 -1.38
CA ALA A 129 -1.20 25.87 -0.17
C ALA A 129 -1.64 26.97 0.80
N GLN A 130 -2.34 26.58 1.86
CA GLN A 130 -2.83 27.49 2.89
C GLN A 130 -1.79 27.65 3.97
N TYR A 131 -1.59 28.89 4.44
CA TYR A 131 -0.94 29.14 5.72
C TYR A 131 -1.81 28.55 6.83
N VAL A 132 -1.24 27.69 7.68
CA VAL A 132 -1.87 27.37 8.96
C VAL A 132 -1.59 28.56 9.88
N LEU A 133 -2.62 29.37 10.11
CA LEU A 133 -2.54 30.80 10.39
C LEU A 133 -2.47 31.17 11.89
N THR A 134 -1.81 30.42 12.77
CA THR A 134 -1.89 30.74 14.22
C THR A 134 -0.58 30.87 14.99
N SER A 135 0.56 31.13 14.35
CA SER A 135 1.68 31.76 15.06
C SER A 135 2.54 32.61 14.14
N ILE A 136 2.38 33.92 14.29
CA ILE A 136 3.27 34.96 13.81
C ILE A 136 4.63 34.71 14.47
N HIS A 137 5.52 34.04 13.77
CA HIS A 137 6.96 34.26 13.81
C HIS A 137 7.57 33.41 12.69
N PHE A 138 8.64 33.91 12.09
CA PHE A 138 9.42 33.28 11.05
C PHE A 138 9.59 31.74 11.24
N PHE A 139 9.90 31.05 10.14
CA PHE A 139 10.58 29.74 10.05
C PHE A 139 9.73 28.54 9.55
N PHE A 140 10.22 28.00 8.43
CA PHE A 140 10.18 26.63 7.92
C PHE A 140 8.96 25.75 8.22
N PHE A 141 8.26 25.36 7.14
CA PHE A 141 7.32 24.24 7.16
C PHE A 141 8.07 22.93 7.44
N VAL A 142 8.25 22.56 8.71
CA VAL A 142 8.66 21.19 9.07
C VAL A 142 7.41 20.32 9.07
N PHE A 143 7.09 19.71 7.94
CA PHE A 143 6.06 18.68 7.91
C PHE A 143 6.66 17.33 8.30
N TYR A 144 6.17 16.74 9.37
CA TYR A 144 6.38 15.33 9.67
C TYR A 144 5.38 14.50 8.85
N PHE A 145 5.69 14.25 7.58
CA PHE A 145 4.94 13.29 6.78
C PHE A 145 5.40 11.88 7.13
N LEU A 146 4.46 11.02 7.49
CA LEU A 146 4.73 9.59 7.61
C LEU A 146 4.42 8.93 6.26
N ILE A 147 5.45 8.30 5.70
CA ILE A 147 5.37 7.58 4.43
C ILE A 147 5.00 6.13 4.77
N PHE A 148 3.84 5.69 4.29
CA PHE A 148 3.39 4.32 4.46
C PHE A 148 3.42 3.58 3.14
N PHE A 149 3.99 2.38 3.17
CA PHE A 149 3.86 1.44 2.08
C PHE A 149 2.53 0.69 2.25
N ARG A 150 1.67 0.69 1.23
CA ARG A 150 0.63 -0.34 1.13
C ARG A 150 1.01 -1.28 0.01
N LYS A 151 0.61 -2.55 0.14
CA LYS A 151 0.51 -3.45 -1.02
C LYS A 151 -0.67 -3.01 -1.88
N LYS A 152 -0.51 -3.17 -3.20
CA LYS A 152 -1.63 -3.08 -4.14
C LYS A 152 -2.40 -4.39 -4.17
#